data_AF-A0A951EPB9-F1
#
_entry.id   AF-A0A951EPB9-F1
#
_cell.length_a   1.000
_cell.length_b   1.000
_cell.length_c   1.000
_cell.angle_alpha   90.00
_cell.angle_beta   90.00
_cell.angle_gamma   90.00
#
_symmetry.space_group_name_H-M   'P 1'
#
loop_
_entity.id
_entity.type
_entity.pdbx_description
1 polymer ?
#
loop_
_entity_poly.entity_id
_entity_poly.type
_entity_poly.pdbx_seq_one_letter_code
_entity_poly.pdbx_strand_id
1 'polypeptide(L)'
;ILGRSWEAKKRKAEGISTRHIEQLYETAMAHGALGGKVSGAGGGGFLMFIAPPQRRVELIRALDAAGGTASPVHFTQTGAESWSF
;
A
#
# COMPACT_ATOMS: atom_id res chain seq x y z
N ILE A 1 -10.27 -6.03 -9.74
CA ILE A 1 -9.09 -6.94 -9.75
C ILE A 1 -8.28 -6.77 -8.45
N LEU A 2 -7.79 -5.57 -8.12
CA LEU A 2 -6.95 -5.33 -6.93
C LEU A 2 -7.61 -5.72 -5.59
N GLY A 3 -8.86 -5.33 -5.34
CA GLY A 3 -9.58 -5.73 -4.11
C GLY A 3 -9.76 -7.25 -3.97
N ARG A 4 -10.15 -7.93 -5.06
CA ARG A 4 -10.31 -9.40 -5.07
C ARG A 4 -8.98 -10.14 -4.87
N SER A 5 -7.89 -9.62 -5.44
CA SER A 5 -6.55 -10.19 -5.24
C SER A 5 -6.06 -10.02 -3.79
N TRP A 6 -6.42 -8.91 -3.14
CA TRP A 6 -6.14 -8.72 -1.71
C TRP A 6 -6.90 -9.72 -0.84
N GLU A 7 -8.22 -9.85 -1.04
CA GLU A 7 -9.03 -10.83 -0.32
C GLU A 7 -8.52 -12.28 -0.49
N ALA A 8 -8.08 -12.64 -1.71
CA ALA A 8 -7.49 -13.94 -1.98
C ALA A 8 -6.13 -14.13 -1.29
N LYS A 9 -5.32 -13.06 -1.17
CA LYS A 9 -4.03 -13.09 -0.46
C LYS A 9 -4.21 -13.19 1.05
N LYS A 10 -5.22 -12.52 1.62
CA LYS A 10 -5.62 -12.67 3.04
C LYS A 10 -5.98 -14.11 3.37
N ARG A 11 -6.70 -14.79 2.48
CA ARG A 11 -7.13 -16.20 2.63
C ARG A 11 -6.01 -17.23 2.50
N LYS A 12 -4.88 -16.90 1.85
CA LYS A 12 -3.81 -17.85 1.52
C LYS A 12 -2.58 -17.78 2.44
N ALA A 13 -2.50 -16.82 3.34
CA ALA A 13 -1.31 -16.64 4.16
C ALA A 13 -1.65 -16.17 5.57
N GLU A 14 -1.92 -17.15 6.45
CA GLU A 14 -1.86 -16.96 7.90
C GLU A 14 -0.46 -16.44 8.26
N GLY A 15 -0.33 -15.14 8.53
CA GLY A 15 0.94 -14.49 8.89
C GLY A 15 1.35 -13.29 8.03
N ILE A 16 0.71 -13.02 6.88
CA ILE A 16 1.03 -11.83 6.05
C ILE A 16 0.35 -10.56 6.55
N SER A 17 -0.83 -10.69 7.18
CA SER A 17 -1.59 -9.54 7.69
C SER A 17 -1.49 -9.47 9.21
N THR A 18 -0.90 -8.40 9.73
CA THR A 18 -0.97 -8.06 11.16
C THR A 18 -2.18 -7.17 11.41
N ARG A 19 -2.67 -7.08 12.66
CA ARG A 19 -3.78 -6.18 13.03
C ARG A 19 -3.55 -4.74 12.57
N HIS A 20 -2.30 -4.28 12.59
CA HIS A 20 -1.91 -2.95 12.12
C HIS A 20 -2.08 -2.80 10.59
N ILE A 21 -1.70 -3.82 9.81
CA ILE A 21 -1.88 -3.82 8.35
C ILE A 21 -3.37 -3.82 7.98
N GLU A 22 -4.20 -4.63 8.66
CA GLU A 22 -5.66 -4.60 8.47
C GLU A 22 -6.20 -3.20 8.76
N GLN A 23 -5.81 -2.58 9.88
CA GLN A 23 -6.28 -1.24 10.26
C GLN A 23 -5.93 -0.17 9.22
N LEU A 24 -4.69 -0.16 8.72
CA LEU A 24 -4.27 0.77 7.66
C LEU A 24 -5.03 0.52 6.34
N TYR A 25 -5.28 -0.75 6.00
CA TYR A 25 -6.06 -1.09 4.81
C TYR A 25 -7.50 -0.58 4.90
N GLU A 26 -8.18 -0.87 6.01
CA GLU A 26 -9.56 -0.41 6.24
C GLU A 26 -9.65 1.12 6.25
N THR A 27 -8.68 1.78 6.89
CA THR A 27 -8.56 3.25 6.87
C THR A 27 -8.45 3.77 5.44
N ALA A 28 -7.60 3.16 4.62
CA ALA A 28 -7.43 3.57 3.23
C ALA A 28 -8.73 3.43 2.42
N MET A 29 -9.42 2.29 2.57
CA MET A 29 -10.68 2.04 1.87
C MET A 29 -11.77 3.04 2.29
N ALA A 30 -11.86 3.39 3.58
CA ALA A 30 -12.79 4.40 4.08
C ALA A 30 -12.51 5.81 3.53
N HIS A 31 -11.24 6.13 3.25
CA HIS A 31 -10.78 7.44 2.76
C HIS A 31 -10.52 7.49 1.25
N GLY A 32 -11.20 6.65 0.47
CA GLY A 32 -11.27 6.78 -0.99
C GLY A 32 -10.26 5.96 -1.78
N ALA A 33 -9.57 5.00 -1.16
CA ALA A 33 -8.87 3.97 -1.91
C ALA A 33 -9.87 3.07 -2.67
N LEU A 34 -9.58 2.81 -3.95
CA LEU A 34 -10.31 1.87 -4.81
C LEU A 34 -9.82 0.43 -4.61
N GLY A 35 -8.65 0.28 -4.01
CA GLY A 35 -8.03 -0.99 -3.67
C GLY A 35 -6.57 -0.79 -3.31
N GLY A 36 -5.99 -1.84 -2.75
CA GLY A 36 -4.58 -1.84 -2.41
C GLY A 36 -4.00 -3.24 -2.36
N LYS A 37 -2.67 -3.29 -2.29
CA LYS A 37 -1.90 -4.53 -2.09
C LYS A 37 -0.91 -4.32 -0.96
N VAL A 38 -0.69 -5.38 -0.18
CA VAL A 38 0.48 -5.51 0.70
C VAL A 38 1.64 -6.08 -0.09
N SER A 39 2.77 -5.39 -0.03
CA SER A 39 4.05 -5.80 -0.59
C SER A 39 5.05 -6.08 0.54
N GLY A 40 5.62 -7.28 0.55
CA GLY A 40 6.53 -7.79 1.59
C GLY A 40 6.37 -9.30 1.78
N ALA A 41 7.45 -9.99 2.14
CA ALA A 41 7.48 -11.45 2.35
C ALA A 41 7.08 -11.90 3.78
N GLY A 42 6.69 -10.95 4.65
CA GLY A 42 6.33 -11.19 6.05
C GLY A 42 7.37 -10.57 7.01
N GLY A 43 6.91 -9.81 8.00
CA GLY A 43 7.76 -9.15 9.02
C GLY A 43 7.88 -7.62 8.91
N GLY A 44 7.55 -7.06 7.75
CA GLY A 44 7.60 -5.63 7.43
C GLY A 44 7.36 -5.41 5.93
N GLY A 45 6.97 -4.20 5.51
CA GLY A 45 6.66 -3.95 4.11
C GLY A 45 5.93 -2.64 3.86
N PHE A 46 5.38 -2.50 2.66
CA PHE A 46 4.63 -1.33 2.24
C PHE A 46 3.23 -1.72 1.74
N LEU A 47 2.25 -0.92 2.12
CA LEU A 47 0.93 -0.91 1.53
C LEU A 47 0.94 0.03 0.32
N MET A 48 0.40 -0.44 -0.81
CA MET A 48 0.24 0.37 -2.00
C MET A 48 -1.24 0.46 -2.34
N PHE A 49 -1.75 1.67 -2.47
CA PHE A 49 -3.16 1.95 -2.77
C PHE A 49 -3.30 2.66 -4.11
N ILE A 50 -4.43 2.42 -4.76
CA ILE A 50 -4.90 3.22 -5.90
C ILE A 50 -6.13 4.00 -5.41
N ALA A 51 -6.15 5.30 -5.66
CA ALA A 51 -7.25 6.19 -5.28
C ALA A 51 -7.47 7.26 -6.36
N PRO A 52 -8.66 7.86 -6.47
CA PRO A 52 -8.87 9.03 -7.31
C PRO A 52 -7.96 10.18 -6.88
N PRO A 53 -7.40 10.97 -7.81
CA PRO A 53 -6.49 12.07 -7.47
C PRO A 53 -7.06 13.06 -6.45
N GLN A 54 -8.38 13.30 -6.49
CA GLN A 54 -9.07 14.23 -5.60
C GLN A 54 -9.07 13.76 -4.14
N ARG A 55 -8.96 12.45 -3.90
CA ARG A 55 -8.91 11.83 -2.57
C ARG A 55 -7.49 11.67 -2.04
N ARG A 56 -6.46 11.95 -2.84
CA ARG A 56 -5.06 11.64 -2.50
C ARG A 56 -4.60 12.32 -1.20
N VAL A 57 -4.89 13.61 -1.03
CA VAL A 57 -4.45 14.36 0.17
C VAL A 57 -5.18 13.87 1.42
N GLU A 58 -6.47 13.60 1.30
CA GLU A 58 -7.28 13.04 2.39
C GLU A 58 -6.75 11.67 2.82
N LEU A 59 -6.50 10.80 1.84
CA LEU A 59 -5.98 9.45 2.06
C LEU A 59 -4.60 9.45 2.74
N ILE A 60 -3.69 10.32 2.30
CA ILE A 60 -2.35 10.47 2.91
C ILE A 60 -2.49 10.86 4.39
N ARG A 61 -3.29 11.91 4.68
CA ARG A 61 -3.49 12.39 6.05
C ARG A 61 -4.12 11.32 6.96
N ALA A 62 -5.10 10.57 6.45
CA ALA A 62 -5.74 9.50 7.21
C ALA A 62 -4.75 8.37 7.54
N LEU A 63 -3.91 7.99 6.58
CA LEU A 63 -2.89 6.96 6.78
C LEU A 63 -1.80 7.40 7.75
N ASP A 64 -1.36 8.66 7.69
CA ASP A 64 -0.39 9.22 8.64
C ASP A 64 -0.98 9.25 10.07
N ALA A 65 -2.24 9.68 10.21
CA ALA A 65 -2.94 9.68 11.50
C ALA A 65 -3.16 8.28 12.08
N ALA A 66 -3.30 7.26 11.22
CA ALA A 66 -3.42 5.86 11.61
C ALA A 66 -2.06 5.19 11.97
N GLY A 67 -0.97 5.97 11.99
CA GLY A 67 0.36 5.53 12.37
C GLY A 67 1.19 4.96 11.22
N GLY A 68 0.75 5.15 9.97
CA GLY A 68 1.57 4.89 8.79
C GLY A 68 2.46 6.09 8.41
N THR A 69 3.28 5.90 7.39
CA THR A 69 3.95 7.02 6.69
C THR A 69 3.64 6.90 5.21
N ALA A 70 2.77 7.78 4.71
CA ALA A 70 2.32 7.75 3.33
C ALA A 70 3.26 8.54 2.41
N SER A 71 3.74 7.89 1.35
CA SER A 71 4.66 8.48 0.37
C SER A 71 4.12 8.41 -1.06
N PRO A 72 4.46 9.38 -1.93
CA PRO A 72 4.15 9.29 -3.35
C PRO A 72 4.85 8.09 -3.99
N VAL A 73 4.16 7.41 -4.90
CA VAL A 73 4.76 6.38 -5.74
C VAL A 73 5.24 7.01 -7.05
N HIS A 74 6.52 6.77 -7.38
CA HIS A 74 7.12 7.17 -8.65
C HIS A 74 7.75 5.93 -9.30
N PHE A 75 7.41 5.68 -10.57
CA PHE A 75 8.00 4.58 -11.33
C PHE A 75 9.19 5.07 -12.14
N THR A 76 10.28 4.31 -12.13
CA THR A 76 11.46 4.57 -12.96
C THR A 76 11.45 3.65 -14.18
N GLN A 77 12.02 4.11 -15.29
CA GLN A 77 12.22 3.29 -16.48
C GLN A 77 13.63 2.70 -16.55
N THR A 78 14.57 3.22 -15.77
CA THR A 78 15.95 2.76 -15.71
C THR A 78 16.12 1.70 -14.63
N GLY A 79 17.02 0.75 -14.92
CA GLY A 79 17.46 -0.29 -13.99
C GLY A 79 18.77 0.11 -13.30
N ALA A 80 19.63 -0.87 -13.03
CA ALA A 80 20.97 -0.60 -12.51
C ALA A 80 21.84 0.06 -13.60
N GLU A 81 22.44 1.20 -13.29
CA GLU A 81 23.35 1.94 -14.17
C GLU A 81 24.71 2.08 -13.47
N SER A 82 25.80 2.01 -14.23
CA SER A 82 27.16 2.27 -13.76
C SER A 82 27.85 3.27 -14.70
N TRP A 83 28.80 4.03 -14.16
CA TRP A 83 29.59 5.00 -14.91
C TRP A 83 31.08 4.78 -14.64
N SER A 84 31.90 5.03 -15.66
CA SER A 84 33.38 5.05 -15.58
C SER A 84 33.88 6.35 -16.18
N PHE A 85 34.97 6.88 -15.63
CA PHE A 85 35.64 8.11 -16.08
C PHE A 85 36.69 7.81 -17.15
#